data_AF-Q4C2J5-F1
#
_entry.id   AF-Q4C2J5-F1
#
_cell.length_a   1.000
_cell.length_b   1.000
_cell.length_c   1.000
_cell.angle_alpha   90.00
_cell.angle_beta   90.00
_cell.angle_gamma   90.00
#
_symmetry.space_group_name_H-M   'P 1'
#
loop_
_entity.id
_entity.type
_entity.pdbx_description
1 polymer ?
#
loop_
_entity_poly.entity_id
_entity_poly.type
_entity_poly.pdbx_seq_one_letter_code
_entity_poly.pdbx_strand_id
1 'polypeptide(L)'
;MNSTLPQQQLGKMIGTIAIIALSLTGVIWLQKSLISPEKKALTPKEYEKQQQLEQIQLNVYKSLPSLGYGNLLADWFYLKFVQYFGDGEARQYTGYPLSPDYFQLVVDNDPRFVDANLKTSCKNILCYN
;
A
#
# COMPACT_ATOMS: atom_id res chain seq x y z
N MET A 1 0.15 27.00 -49.62
CA MET A 1 -0.37 27.65 -48.40
C MET A 1 0.73 27.61 -47.35
N ASN A 2 1.38 28.75 -47.10
CA ASN A 2 2.50 28.86 -46.16
C ASN A 2 1.93 28.99 -44.74
N SER A 3 2.07 27.96 -43.92
CA SER A 3 1.66 27.96 -42.51
C SER A 3 2.78 28.54 -41.64
N THR A 4 2.92 29.86 -41.60
CA THR A 4 3.80 30.53 -40.62
C THR A 4 3.11 30.52 -39.26
N LEU A 5 3.38 29.49 -38.47
CA LEU A 5 3.02 29.46 -37.05
C LEU A 5 3.75 30.61 -36.34
N PRO A 6 3.07 31.46 -35.57
CA PRO A 6 3.72 32.60 -34.90
C PRO A 6 4.76 32.08 -33.91
N GLN A 7 5.97 32.62 -33.97
CA GLN A 7 7.16 32.20 -33.22
C GLN A 7 6.90 32.04 -31.70
N GLN A 8 5.95 32.81 -31.15
CA GLN A 8 5.49 32.72 -29.75
C GLN A 8 4.64 31.47 -29.44
N GLN A 9 3.82 30.98 -30.38
CA GLN A 9 3.04 29.75 -30.20
C GLN A 9 3.93 28.51 -30.32
N LEU A 10 4.98 28.57 -31.16
CA LEU A 10 5.95 27.49 -31.28
C LEU A 10 6.72 27.26 -29.97
N GLY A 11 7.16 28.33 -29.31
CA GLY A 11 7.83 28.24 -28.00
C GLY A 11 6.94 27.65 -26.90
N LYS A 12 5.65 28.00 -26.88
CA LYS A 12 4.68 27.44 -25.93
C LYS A 12 4.41 25.95 -26.18
N MET A 13 4.28 25.53 -27.45
CA MET A 13 4.11 24.11 -27.79
C MET A 13 5.32 23.27 -27.37
N ILE A 14 6.54 23.76 -27.63
CA ILE A 14 7.78 23.06 -27.24
C ILE A 14 7.86 22.94 -25.70
N GLY A 15 7.53 24.00 -24.97
CA GLY A 15 7.50 23.98 -23.50
C GLY A 15 6.52 22.94 -22.93
N THR A 16 5.30 22.88 -23.47
CA THR A 16 4.29 21.91 -23.02
C THR A 16 4.70 20.47 -23.35
N ILE A 17 5.26 20.22 -24.54
CA ILE A 17 5.75 18.89 -24.93
C ILE A 17 6.91 18.46 -24.02
N ALA A 18 7.81 19.39 -23.68
CA ALA A 18 8.93 19.11 -22.77
C ALA A 18 8.43 18.70 -21.38
N ILE A 19 7.46 19.41 -20.81
CA ILE A 19 6.88 19.08 -19.50
C ILE A 19 6.21 17.69 -19.52
N ILE A 20 5.40 17.41 -20.55
CA ILE A 20 4.75 16.10 -20.69
C ILE A 20 5.79 14.98 -20.81
N ALA A 21 6.81 15.16 -21.65
CA ALA A 21 7.87 14.18 -21.83
C ALA A 21 8.64 13.91 -20.52
N LEU A 22 8.94 14.95 -19.76
CA LEU A 22 9.63 14.85 -18.47
C LEU A 22 8.77 14.11 -17.43
N SER A 23 7.47 14.41 -17.42
CA SER A 23 6.48 13.77 -16.54
C SER A 23 6.35 12.27 -16.85
N LEU A 24 6.20 11.92 -18.13
CA LEU A 24 6.10 10.53 -18.57
C LEU A 24 7.39 9.74 -18.30
N THR A 25 8.55 10.36 -18.50
CA THR A 25 9.85 9.72 -18.21
C THR A 25 9.97 9.40 -16.71
N GLY A 26 9.54 10.30 -15.84
CA GLY A 26 9.50 10.05 -14.40
C GLY A 26 8.60 8.88 -14.02
N VAL A 27 7.41 8.78 -14.62
CA VAL A 27 6.48 7.66 -14.39
C VAL A 27 7.09 6.33 -14.86
N ILE A 28 7.68 6.29 -16.06
CA ILE A 28 8.33 5.08 -16.60
C ILE A 28 9.49 4.65 -15.72
N TRP A 29 10.29 5.60 -15.23
CA TRP A 29 11.43 5.31 -14.36
C TRP A 29 10.99 4.72 -13.01
N LEU A 30 9.96 5.28 -12.39
CA LEU A 30 9.37 4.76 -11.15
C LEU A 30 8.74 3.37 -11.35
N GLN A 31 8.05 3.15 -12.48
CA GLN A 31 7.44 1.86 -12.78
C GLN A 31 8.48 0.77 -13.06
N LYS A 32 9.67 1.11 -13.56
CA LYS A 32 10.75 0.13 -13.80
C LYS A 32 11.18 -0.61 -12.52
N SER A 33 11.14 0.04 -11.36
CA SER A 33 11.43 -0.59 -10.07
C SER A 33 10.40 -1.65 -9.65
N LEU A 34 9.20 -1.63 -10.23
CA LEU A 34 8.10 -2.54 -9.91
C LEU A 34 7.98 -3.72 -10.89
N ILE A 35 8.58 -3.61 -12.08
CA ILE A 35 8.42 -4.57 -13.19
C ILE A 35 9.41 -5.74 -13.11
N SER A 36 10.46 -5.66 -12.29
CA SER A 36 11.46 -6.73 -12.18
C SER A 36 11.97 -7.02 -10.76
N PRO A 37 11.10 -7.25 -9.76
CA PRO A 37 11.52 -8.08 -8.66
C PRO A 37 11.66 -9.50 -9.22
N GLU A 38 12.90 -9.95 -9.47
CA GLU A 38 13.18 -11.37 -9.59
C GLU A 38 12.72 -12.00 -8.26
N LYS A 39 11.51 -12.57 -8.23
CA LYS A 39 10.97 -13.24 -7.04
C LYS A 39 11.77 -14.52 -6.83
N LYS A 40 12.96 -14.39 -6.27
CA LYS A 40 13.67 -15.54 -5.71
C LYS A 40 12.81 -16.05 -4.58
N ALA A 41 12.28 -17.26 -4.75
CA ALA A 41 11.61 -17.98 -3.68
C ALA A 41 12.59 -18.04 -2.51
N LEU A 42 12.19 -17.45 -1.39
CA LEU A 42 12.98 -17.47 -0.17
C LEU A 42 12.94 -18.86 0.43
N THR A 43 13.95 -19.20 1.21
CA THR A 43 13.94 -20.43 2.01
C THR A 43 12.96 -20.29 3.18
N PRO A 44 12.40 -21.39 3.73
CA PRO A 44 11.49 -21.32 4.88
C PRO A 44 12.06 -20.53 6.07
N LYS A 45 13.36 -20.68 6.35
CA LYS A 45 14.06 -19.97 7.42
C LYS A 45 14.13 -18.45 7.18
N GLU A 46 14.21 -18.03 5.92
CA GLU A 46 14.18 -16.61 5.58
C GLU A 46 12.78 -16.01 5.76
N TYR A 47 11.72 -16.75 5.44
CA TYR A 47 10.34 -16.34 5.73
C TYR A 47 10.08 -16.22 7.25
N GLU A 48 10.59 -17.16 8.06
CA GLU A 48 10.51 -17.05 9.52
C GLU A 48 11.21 -15.79 10.05
N LYS A 49 12.40 -15.50 9.52
CA LYS A 49 13.14 -14.28 9.88
C LYS A 49 12.38 -13.02 9.47
N GLN A 50 11.77 -13.00 8.28
CA GLN A 50 10.93 -11.89 7.84
C GLN A 50 9.74 -11.69 8.78
N GLN A 51 9.06 -12.77 9.18
CA GLN A 51 7.96 -12.70 10.15
C GLN A 51 8.41 -12.15 11.50
N GLN A 52 9.58 -12.54 12.00
CA GLN A 52 10.13 -12.00 13.25
C GLN A 52 10.42 -10.50 13.16
N LEU A 53 11.00 -10.05 12.04
CA LEU A 53 11.24 -8.63 11.80
C LEU A 53 9.93 -7.84 11.73
N GLU A 54 8.92 -8.39 11.06
CA GLU A 54 7.59 -7.80 10.96
C GLU A 54 6.91 -7.70 12.34
N GLN A 55 6.98 -8.75 13.17
CA GLN A 55 6.51 -8.72 14.55
C GLN A 55 7.16 -7.59 15.37
N ILE A 56 8.48 -7.40 15.24
CA ILE A 56 9.21 -6.33 15.92
C ILE A 56 8.72 -4.97 15.44
N GLN A 57 8.53 -4.78 14.14
CA GLN A 57 8.00 -3.54 13.57
C GLN A 57 6.59 -3.23 14.09
N LEU A 58 5.71 -4.24 14.13
CA LEU A 58 4.36 -4.09 14.69
C LEU A 58 4.38 -3.67 16.15
N ASN A 59 5.28 -4.23 16.96
CA ASN A 59 5.44 -3.85 18.36
C ASN A 59 5.90 -2.39 18.53
N VAL A 60 6.77 -1.91 17.64
CA VAL A 60 7.15 -0.49 17.60
C VAL A 60 5.95 0.38 17.25
N TYR A 61 5.17 0.01 16.23
CA TYR A 61 4.00 0.77 15.80
C TYR A 61 2.93 0.90 16.89
N LYS A 62 2.74 -0.13 17.73
CA LYS A 62 1.80 -0.08 18.87
C LYS A 62 2.16 1.01 19.89
N SER A 63 3.43 1.44 19.93
CA SER A 63 3.90 2.48 20.86
C SER A 63 3.93 3.88 20.23
N LEU A 64 3.60 4.02 18.94
CA LEU A 64 3.65 5.32 18.27
C LEU A 64 2.39 6.14 18.55
N PRO A 65 2.52 7.42 18.93
CA PRO A 65 1.37 8.31 19.03
C PRO A 65 0.86 8.69 17.63
N SER A 66 -0.46 8.80 17.48
CA SER A 66 -1.10 9.13 16.19
C SER A 66 -1.02 10.61 15.81
N LEU A 67 -0.70 11.49 16.76
CA LEU A 67 -0.56 12.95 16.58
C LEU A 67 -1.78 13.61 15.89
N GLY A 68 -2.99 13.02 16.04
CA GLY A 68 -4.22 13.50 15.41
C GLY A 68 -4.53 12.90 14.04
N TYR A 69 -3.68 12.02 13.50
CA TYR A 69 -3.83 11.36 12.20
C TYR A 69 -4.15 9.85 12.30
N GLY A 70 -4.92 9.46 13.33
CA GLY A 70 -5.24 8.05 13.59
C GLY A 70 -5.89 7.35 12.40
N ASN A 71 -6.84 7.99 11.72
CA ASN A 71 -7.49 7.42 10.53
C ASN A 71 -6.50 7.08 9.40
N LEU A 72 -5.54 7.98 9.10
CA LEU A 72 -4.54 7.74 8.07
C LEU A 72 -3.59 6.60 8.45
N LEU A 73 -3.22 6.51 9.73
CA LEU A 73 -2.43 5.40 10.23
C LEU A 73 -3.20 4.07 10.16
N ALA A 74 -4.49 4.08 10.51
CA ALA A 74 -5.36 2.92 10.40
C ALA A 74 -5.45 2.42 8.94
N ASP A 75 -5.69 3.31 7.98
CA ASP A 75 -5.72 2.98 6.56
C ASP A 75 -4.38 2.39 6.09
N TRP A 76 -3.27 2.97 6.53
CA TRP A 76 -1.93 2.45 6.22
C TRP A 76 -1.69 1.06 6.79
N PHE A 77 -2.03 0.83 8.07
CA PHE A 77 -1.90 -0.49 8.70
C PHE A 77 -2.83 -1.52 8.07
N TYR A 78 -4.01 -1.12 7.62
CA TYR A 78 -4.92 -1.98 6.89
C TYR A 78 -4.35 -2.41 5.52
N LEU A 79 -3.73 -1.49 4.77
CA LEU A 79 -3.02 -1.83 3.53
C LEU A 79 -1.86 -2.81 3.77
N LYS A 80 -1.10 -2.61 4.85
CA LYS A 80 -0.04 -3.53 5.26
C LYS A 80 -0.59 -4.92 5.62
N PHE A 81 -1.72 -4.98 6.31
CA PHE A 81 -2.43 -6.22 6.60
C PHE A 81 -2.85 -6.96 5.32
N VAL A 82 -3.43 -6.26 4.34
CA VAL A 82 -3.82 -6.87 3.05
C VAL A 82 -2.61 -7.45 2.33
N GLN A 83 -1.47 -6.77 2.35
CA GLN A 83 -0.21 -7.28 1.77
C GLN A 83 0.30 -8.52 2.52
N TYR A 84 0.32 -8.46 3.85
CA TYR A 84 0.71 -9.59 4.71
C TYR A 84 -0.18 -10.82 4.47
N PHE A 85 -1.49 -10.61 4.38
CA PHE A 85 -2.46 -11.68 4.14
C PHE A 85 -2.35 -12.27 2.73
N GLY A 86 -2.04 -11.42 1.74
CA GLY A 86 -1.89 -11.78 0.34
C GLY A 86 -0.55 -12.44 -0.03
N ASP A 87 0.45 -12.47 0.85
CA ASP A 87 1.74 -13.13 0.62
C ASP A 87 1.63 -14.66 0.73
N GLY A 88 0.95 -15.29 -0.23
CA GLY A 88 0.67 -16.72 -0.19
C GLY A 88 1.91 -17.60 -0.04
N GLU A 89 3.05 -17.22 -0.63
CA GLU A 89 4.31 -17.98 -0.51
C GLU A 89 4.83 -17.98 0.93
N ALA A 90 4.91 -16.81 1.58
CA ALA A 90 5.33 -16.74 2.98
C ALA A 90 4.33 -17.42 3.92
N ARG A 91 3.03 -17.27 3.65
CA ARG A 91 1.94 -17.79 4.49
C ARG A 91 1.81 -19.31 4.42
N GLN A 92 2.27 -19.95 3.34
CA GLN A 92 2.40 -21.42 3.27
C GLN A 92 3.33 -22.00 4.35
N TYR A 93 4.40 -21.26 4.71
CA TYR A 93 5.37 -21.71 5.71
C TYR A 93 5.07 -21.18 7.11
N THR A 94 4.63 -19.93 7.21
CA THR A 94 4.53 -19.22 8.49
C THR A 94 3.11 -19.14 9.06
N GLY A 95 2.09 -19.43 8.24
CA GLY A 95 0.69 -19.22 8.61
C GLY A 95 0.37 -17.74 8.80
N TYR A 96 -0.62 -17.43 9.65
CA TYR A 96 -1.13 -16.07 9.86
C TYR A 96 -1.02 -15.54 11.31
N PRO A 97 0.10 -15.70 12.04
CA PRO A 97 0.16 -15.33 13.46
C PRO A 97 0.07 -13.83 13.73
N LEU A 98 0.47 -12.97 12.78
CA LEU A 98 0.45 -11.50 12.95
C LEU A 98 -0.90 -10.84 12.62
N SER A 99 -1.89 -11.60 12.13
CA SER A 99 -3.20 -11.04 11.78
C SER A 99 -3.87 -10.30 12.94
N PRO A 100 -3.90 -10.83 14.18
CA PRO A 100 -4.49 -10.11 15.31
C PRO A 100 -3.76 -8.79 15.62
N ASP A 101 -2.44 -8.76 15.51
CA ASP A 101 -1.64 -7.56 15.77
C ASP A 101 -1.90 -6.46 14.76
N TYR A 102 -2.06 -6.83 13.49
CA TYR A 102 -2.47 -5.91 12.44
C TYR A 102 -3.86 -5.34 12.69
N PHE A 103 -4.85 -6.19 13.02
CA PHE A 103 -6.19 -5.73 13.35
C PHE A 103 -6.19 -4.79 14.57
N GLN A 104 -5.42 -5.11 15.61
CA GLN A 104 -5.31 -4.28 16.79
C GLN A 104 -4.80 -2.88 16.45
N LEU A 105 -3.75 -2.77 15.64
CA LEU A 105 -3.22 -1.48 15.18
C LEU A 105 -4.26 -0.65 14.43
N VAL A 106 -5.06 -1.28 13.56
CA VAL A 106 -6.12 -0.58 12.82
C VAL A 106 -7.19 -0.06 13.79
N VAL A 107 -7.67 -0.91 14.71
CA VAL A 107 -8.74 -0.57 15.64
C VAL A 107 -8.31 0.48 16.67
N ASP A 108 -7.07 0.41 17.17
CA ASP A 108 -6.52 1.38 18.11
C ASP A 108 -6.41 2.79 17.50
N ASN A 109 -6.18 2.86 16.18
CA ASN A 109 -6.04 4.12 15.45
C ASN A 109 -7.37 4.63 14.86
N ASP A 110 -8.30 3.73 14.51
CA ASP A 110 -9.67 4.06 14.11
C ASP A 110 -10.71 3.07 14.68
N PRO A 111 -11.31 3.38 15.85
CA PRO A 111 -12.35 2.55 16.46
C PRO A 111 -13.61 2.40 15.58
N ARG A 112 -13.86 3.33 14.64
CA ARG A 112 -15.02 3.26 13.75
C ARG A 112 -14.86 2.17 12.69
N PHE A 113 -13.64 1.69 12.48
CA PHE A 113 -13.34 0.57 11.59
C PHE A 113 -14.12 -0.69 11.99
N VAL A 114 -14.24 -0.98 13.30
CA VAL A 114 -14.98 -2.15 13.79
C VAL A 114 -16.45 -2.06 13.43
N ASP A 115 -17.07 -0.90 13.67
CA ASP A 115 -18.48 -0.66 13.36
C ASP A 115 -18.74 -0.76 11.85
N ALA A 116 -17.87 -0.18 11.02
CA ALA A 116 -17.95 -0.31 9.57
C ALA A 116 -17.82 -1.78 9.12
N ASN A 117 -16.84 -2.52 9.64
CA ASN A 117 -16.60 -3.92 9.30
C ASN A 117 -17.74 -4.85 9.76
N LEU A 118 -18.30 -4.60 10.95
CA LEU A 118 -19.47 -5.33 11.44
C LEU A 118 -20.70 -5.05 10.59
N LYS A 119 -20.94 -3.78 10.22
CA LYS A 119 -22.06 -3.39 9.34
C LYS A 119 -21.98 -4.04 7.97
N THR A 120 -20.80 -4.08 7.35
CA THR A 120 -20.61 -4.74 6.05
C THR A 120 -20.73 -6.26 6.17
N SER A 121 -20.23 -6.86 7.25
CA SER A 121 -20.34 -8.31 7.51
C SER A 121 -21.79 -8.75 7.79
N CYS A 122 -22.53 -7.98 8.59
CA CYS A 122 -23.97 -8.17 8.85
C CYS A 122 -24.76 -8.20 7.54
N LYS A 123 -24.38 -7.32 6.60
CA LYS A 123 -25.05 -7.19 5.30
C LYS A 123 -24.72 -8.32 4.34
N ASN A 124 -23.53 -8.89 4.43
CA ASN A 124 -23.08 -9.94 3.52
C ASN A 124 -23.48 -11.36 3.95
N ILE A 125 -23.54 -11.68 5.26
CA ILE A 125 -23.68 -13.09 5.66
C ILE A 125 -24.73 -13.40 6.74
N LEU A 126 -25.09 -12.57 7.73
CA LEU A 126 -25.94 -13.07 8.84
C LEU A 126 -26.79 -12.03 9.61
N CYS A 127 -27.53 -11.14 8.94
CA CYS A 127 -28.51 -10.29 9.64
C CYS A 127 -29.94 -10.41 9.06
N TYR A 128 -30.37 -11.67 8.82
CA TYR A 128 -31.77 -12.10 8.79
C TYR A 128 -31.96 -13.20 9.85
N ASN A 129 -32.29 -12.80 11.08
CA ASN A 129 -33.15 -13.53 12.01
C ASN A 129 -33.75 -12.51 12.97
#